data_AF-A0A967QPU2-F1
#
_entry.id   AF-A0A967QPU2-F1
#
_cell.length_a   1.000
_cell.length_b   1.000
_cell.length_c   1.000
_cell.angle_alpha   90.00
_cell.angle_beta   90.00
_cell.angle_gamma   90.00
#
_symmetry.space_group_name_H-M   'P 1'
#
loop_
_entity.id
_entity.type
_entity.pdbx_description
1 polymer ?
#
loop_
_entity_poly.entity_id
_entity_poly.type
_entity_poly.pdbx_seq_one_letter_code
_entity_poly.pdbx_strand_id
1 'polypeptide(L)'
;MTTATTGDGKYLYAIINCPPAREFRIRGIGERGDPVHTINHERLAAVVSDSPMIEYENSRRNMMAHTLVLEEVMEEFDLLPVRFGTVAPDAEAVDKRLLGPRYDEFTQLL
;
A
#
# COMPACT_ATOMS: atom_id res chain seq x y z
N MET A 1 3.86 -22.55 7.36
CA MET A 1 5.24 -22.04 7.45
C MET A 1 5.41 -21.09 6.27
N THR A 2 5.05 -19.82 6.46
CA THR A 2 5.02 -18.84 5.37
C THR A 2 6.42 -18.29 5.20
N THR A 3 7.07 -18.67 4.11
CA THR A 3 8.39 -18.16 3.72
C THR A 3 8.26 -16.67 3.44
N ALA A 4 8.77 -15.83 4.34
CA ALA A 4 9.07 -14.45 4.03
C ALA A 4 10.19 -14.45 2.99
N THR A 5 9.84 -14.18 1.73
CA THR A 5 10.81 -14.02 0.64
C THR A 5 11.61 -12.75 0.92
N THR A 6 12.88 -12.88 1.26
CA THR A 6 13.83 -11.75 1.29
C THR A 6 13.92 -11.17 -0.12
N GLY A 7 13.39 -9.96 -0.35
CA GLY A 7 13.77 -9.15 -1.51
C GLY A 7 12.70 -8.29 -2.19
N ASP A 8 11.42 -8.32 -1.79
CA ASP A 8 10.38 -7.50 -2.42
C ASP A 8 10.01 -6.30 -1.52
N GLY A 9 10.19 -5.11 -2.08
CA GLY A 9 9.71 -3.85 -1.52
C GLY A 9 8.18 -3.80 -1.42
N LYS A 10 7.66 -2.69 -0.91
CA LYS A 10 6.22 -2.47 -0.69
C LYS A 10 5.79 -1.30 -1.56
N TYR A 11 5.06 -1.60 -2.63
CA TYR A 11 4.44 -0.55 -3.43
C TYR A 11 3.26 0.03 -2.66
N LEU A 12 3.23 1.35 -2.45
CA LEU A 12 2.21 2.03 -1.67
C LEU A 12 1.10 2.59 -2.56
N TYR A 13 -0.15 2.30 -2.20
CA TYR A 13 -1.34 2.84 -2.87
C TYR A 13 -1.96 3.98 -2.06
N ALA A 14 -2.28 3.73 -0.79
CA ALA A 14 -3.00 4.68 0.04
C ALA A 14 -2.75 4.45 1.54
N ILE A 15 -3.20 5.39 2.36
CA ILE A 15 -3.33 5.25 3.81
C ILE A 15 -4.81 5.33 4.17
N ILE A 16 -5.26 4.44 5.06
CA ILE A 16 -6.65 4.32 5.50
C ILE A 16 -6.74 4.19 7.03
N ASN A 17 -7.90 4.51 7.60
CA ASN A 17 -8.24 4.19 8.98
C ASN A 17 -8.79 2.75 9.04
N CYS A 18 -7.92 1.80 9.37
CA CYS A 18 -8.25 0.38 9.44
C CYS A 18 -7.36 -0.30 10.49
N PRO A 19 -7.84 -0.47 11.74
CA PRO A 19 -7.09 -1.19 12.76
C PRO A 19 -6.82 -2.68 12.42
N PRO A 20 -7.77 -3.47 11.89
CA PRO A 20 -7.50 -4.87 11.58
C PRO A 20 -6.67 -5.01 10.30
N ALA A 21 -5.85 -6.05 10.25
CA ALA A 21 -5.19 -6.45 9.01
C ALA A 21 -6.24 -6.88 7.96
N ARG A 22 -6.03 -6.48 6.72
CA ARG A 22 -6.97 -6.70 5.61
C ARG A 22 -6.24 -7.04 4.32
N GLU A 23 -6.85 -7.90 3.52
CA GLU A 23 -6.48 -8.16 2.12
C GLU A 23 -7.65 -7.71 1.22
N PHE A 24 -7.31 -7.18 0.04
CA PHE A 24 -8.25 -6.74 -0.98
C PHE A 24 -8.31 -7.76 -2.13
N ARG A 25 -9.41 -7.77 -2.88
CA ARG A 25 -9.66 -8.75 -3.94
C ARG A 25 -8.83 -8.44 -5.19
N ILE A 26 -8.62 -7.17 -5.49
CA ILE A 26 -7.76 -6.72 -6.59
C ILE A 26 -6.29 -7.10 -6.37
N ARG A 27 -5.59 -7.27 -7.49
CA ARG A 27 -4.16 -7.56 -7.52
C ARG A 27 -3.34 -6.30 -7.79
N GLY A 28 -2.14 -6.30 -7.23
CA GLY A 28 -1.22 -5.18 -7.30
C GLY A 28 -0.67 -4.92 -8.70
N ILE A 29 0.03 -3.78 -8.80
CA ILE A 29 0.75 -3.32 -9.99
C ILE A 29 1.83 -4.30 -10.44
N GLY A 30 2.15 -4.27 -11.74
CA GLY A 30 3.29 -5.02 -12.31
C GLY A 30 2.95 -6.39 -12.88
N GLU A 31 1.66 -6.74 -12.99
CA GLU A 31 1.18 -7.99 -13.63
C GLU A 31 1.69 -9.30 -13.00
N ARG A 32 2.29 -9.22 -11.81
CA ARG A 32 2.74 -10.39 -11.03
C ARG A 32 1.61 -11.10 -10.29
N GLY A 33 0.46 -10.44 -10.15
CA GLY A 33 -0.68 -10.96 -9.40
C GLY A 33 -0.50 -10.87 -7.88
N ASP A 34 0.38 -9.98 -7.41
CA ASP A 34 0.67 -9.85 -5.98
C ASP A 34 -0.58 -9.40 -5.20
N PRO A 35 -0.82 -9.97 -4.00
CA PRO A 35 -1.96 -9.60 -3.17
C PRO A 35 -1.80 -8.17 -2.64
N VAL A 36 -2.90 -7.41 -2.71
CA VAL A 36 -3.00 -6.10 -2.07
C VAL A 36 -3.46 -6.30 -0.64
N HIS A 37 -2.67 -5.82 0.32
CA HIS A 37 -2.89 -6.03 1.75
C HIS A 37 -2.51 -4.80 2.56
N THR A 38 -2.78 -4.83 3.87
CA THR A 38 -2.44 -3.74 4.78
C THR A 38 -1.18 -4.00 5.57
N ILE A 39 -0.40 -2.93 5.80
CA ILE A 39 0.56 -2.83 6.91
C ILE A 39 -0.02 -1.84 7.91
N ASN A 40 -0.30 -2.30 9.12
CA ASN A 40 -1.01 -1.55 10.14
C ASN A 40 -0.06 -0.87 11.15
N HIS A 41 -0.43 0.31 11.61
CA HIS A 41 0.16 1.01 12.75
C HIS A 41 -0.98 1.61 13.59
N GLU A 42 -1.20 1.05 14.79
CA GLU A 42 -2.35 1.39 15.64
C GLU A 42 -3.69 1.32 14.87
N ARG A 43 -4.36 2.47 14.68
CA ARG A 43 -5.63 2.55 13.93
C ARG A 43 -5.46 2.79 12.43
N LEU A 44 -4.26 3.14 11.99
CA LEU A 44 -3.97 3.42 10.58
C LEU A 44 -3.43 2.19 9.88
N ALA A 45 -3.61 2.17 8.56
CA ALA A 45 -3.01 1.16 7.70
C ALA A 45 -2.55 1.76 6.37
N ALA A 46 -1.38 1.34 5.90
CA ALA A 46 -0.96 1.55 4.53
C ALA A 46 -1.46 0.37 3.68
N VAL A 47 -2.14 0.68 2.58
CA VAL A 47 -2.52 -0.30 1.55
C VAL A 47 -1.34 -0.49 0.60
N VAL A 48 -0.85 -1.71 0.51
CA VAL A 48 0.37 -2.06 -0.22
C VAL A 48 0.23 -3.36 -1.00
N SER A 49 1.17 -3.61 -1.91
CA SER A 49 1.43 -4.94 -2.46
C SER A 49 2.93 -5.18 -2.46
N ASP A 50 3.34 -6.46 -2.44
CA ASP A 50 4.73 -6.81 -2.70
C ASP A 50 5.11 -6.40 -4.11
N SER A 51 6.34 -5.93 -4.28
CA SER A 51 6.82 -5.34 -5.52
C SER A 51 8.35 -5.35 -5.57
N PRO A 52 8.98 -5.54 -6.75
CA PRO A 52 10.40 -5.25 -6.92
C PRO A 52 10.73 -3.81 -6.54
N MET A 53 11.95 -3.56 -6.05
CA MET A 53 12.47 -2.21 -5.77
C MET A 53 12.93 -1.55 -7.07
N ILE A 54 11.97 -1.17 -7.92
CA ILE A 54 12.20 -0.58 -9.24
C ILE A 54 11.44 0.73 -9.39
N GLU A 55 11.86 1.54 -10.36
CA GLU A 55 11.07 2.67 -10.83
C GLU A 55 9.99 2.17 -11.80
N TYR A 56 8.73 2.44 -11.49
CA TYR A 56 7.61 2.09 -12.34
C TYR A 56 7.40 3.17 -13.41
N GLU A 57 7.42 2.76 -14.68
CA GLU A 57 7.07 3.66 -15.78
C GLU A 57 5.62 4.16 -15.63
N ASN A 58 5.41 5.43 -15.99
CA ASN A 58 4.10 6.08 -16.08
C ASN A 58 3.30 5.59 -17.32
N SER A 59 3.28 4.27 -17.53
CA SER A 59 2.48 3.66 -18.58
C SER A 59 0.99 3.69 -18.20
N ARG A 60 0.11 3.77 -19.20
CA ARG A 60 -1.35 3.70 -18.99
C ARG A 60 -1.75 2.47 -18.17
N ARG A 61 -1.10 1.34 -18.43
CA ARG A 61 -1.34 0.07 -17.73
C ARG A 61 -1.03 0.17 -16.25
N ASN A 62 0.16 0.69 -15.89
CA ASN A 62 0.57 0.80 -14.50
C ASN A 62 -0.29 1.82 -13.73
N MET A 63 -0.55 2.98 -14.33
CA MET A 63 -1.43 3.99 -13.72
C MET A 63 -2.84 3.44 -13.51
N MET A 64 -3.39 2.71 -14.49
CA MET A 64 -4.70 2.07 -14.34
C MET A 64 -4.71 1.05 -13.20
N ALA A 65 -3.70 0.18 -13.09
CA ALA A 65 -3.61 -0.78 -11.99
C ALA A 65 -3.58 -0.08 -10.62
N HIS A 66 -2.81 1.01 -10.50
CA HIS A 66 -2.79 1.81 -9.29
C HIS A 66 -4.16 2.44 -8.97
N THR A 67 -4.81 3.04 -9.98
CA THR A 67 -6.13 3.64 -9.82
C THR A 67 -7.19 2.62 -9.43
N LEU A 68 -7.22 1.43 -10.04
CA LEU A 68 -8.20 0.40 -9.71
C LEU A 68 -8.07 -0.08 -8.26
N VAL A 69 -6.84 -0.12 -7.71
CA VAL A 69 -6.64 -0.44 -6.29
C VAL A 69 -7.23 0.64 -5.40
N LEU A 70 -7.03 1.91 -5.73
CA LEU A 70 -7.65 3.02 -5.01
C LEU A 70 -9.18 2.94 -5.09
N GLU A 71 -9.74 2.67 -6.27
CA GLU A 71 -11.18 2.53 -6.46
C GLU A 71 -11.78 1.41 -5.59
N GLU A 72 -11.17 0.22 -5.54
CA GLU A 72 -11.66 -0.85 -4.66
C GLU A 72 -11.59 -0.46 -3.18
N VAL A 73 -10.49 0.18 -2.74
CA VAL A 73 -10.36 0.61 -1.34
C VAL A 73 -11.44 1.66 -0.99
N MET A 74 -11.76 2.55 -1.92
CA MET A 74 -12.80 3.57 -1.76
C MET A 74 -14.23 3.00 -1.66
N GLU A 75 -14.45 1.73 -2.02
CA GLU A 75 -15.76 1.09 -1.79
C GLU A 75 -16.10 0.99 -0.30
N GLU A 76 -15.08 0.96 0.57
CA GLU A 76 -15.26 0.71 2.00
C GLU A 76 -14.55 1.70 2.93
N PHE A 77 -13.59 2.49 2.43
CA PHE A 77 -12.77 3.38 3.26
C PHE A 77 -12.60 4.77 2.64
N ASP A 78 -12.63 5.80 3.48
CA ASP A 78 -11.95 7.06 3.18
C ASP A 78 -10.43 6.82 3.15
N LEU A 79 -9.74 7.46 2.20
CA LEU A 79 -8.31 7.21 1.98
C LEU A 79 -7.51 8.48 1.68
N LEU A 80 -6.23 8.45 2.04
CA LEU A 80 -5.21 9.39 1.58
C LEU A 80 -4.41 8.73 0.46
N PRO A 81 -4.53 9.20 -0.80
CA PRO A 81 -3.83 8.59 -1.92
C PRO A 81 -2.33 8.89 -1.82
N VAL A 82 -1.51 7.86 -2.01
CA VAL A 82 -0.06 8.00 -2.12
C VAL A 82 0.29 8.25 -3.59
N ARG A 83 1.36 9.01 -3.82
CA ARG A 83 1.87 9.27 -5.17
C ARG A 83 2.15 7.94 -5.89
N PHE A 84 1.73 7.84 -7.15
CA PHE A 84 2.10 6.73 -8.04
C PHE A 84 3.63 6.48 -8.06
N GLY A 85 4.03 5.21 -8.10
CA GLY A 85 5.44 4.80 -8.15
C GLY A 85 6.16 4.84 -6.80
N THR A 86 5.45 5.04 -5.68
CA THR A 86 6.07 5.04 -4.35
C THR A 86 6.31 3.62 -3.87
N VAL A 87 7.58 3.26 -3.65
CA VAL A 87 7.99 1.94 -3.14
C VAL A 87 8.83 2.09 -1.88
N ALA A 88 8.44 1.44 -0.79
CA ALA A 88 9.23 1.31 0.43
C ALA A 88 10.11 0.04 0.39
N PRO A 89 11.28 0.03 1.05
CA PRO A 89 12.18 -1.13 1.01
C PRO A 89 11.61 -2.37 1.70
N ASP A 90 10.78 -2.19 2.73
CA ASP A 90 10.19 -3.28 3.52
C ASP A 90 8.99 -2.77 4.34
N ALA A 91 8.33 -3.69 5.05
CA ALA A 91 7.18 -3.35 5.88
C ALA A 91 7.55 -2.53 7.12
N GLU A 92 8.76 -2.70 7.66
CA GLU A 92 9.24 -1.94 8.82
C GLU A 92 9.43 -0.46 8.46
N ALA A 93 9.87 -0.16 7.24
CA ALA A 93 9.98 1.20 6.74
C ALA A 93 8.61 1.86 6.56
N VAL A 94 7.60 1.12 6.10
CA VAL A 94 6.22 1.63 6.01
C VAL A 94 5.69 1.98 7.41
N ASP A 95 5.86 1.07 8.36
CA ASP A 95 5.44 1.29 9.75
C ASP A 95 6.21 2.44 10.42
N LYS A 96 7.53 2.29 10.57
CA LYS A 96 8.36 3.16 11.41
C LYS A 96 8.78 4.47 10.76
N ARG A 97 8.71 4.60 9.43
CA ARG A 97 9.18 5.81 8.71
C ARG A 97 8.06 6.57 8.02
N LEU A 98 6.90 5.95 7.80
CA LEU A 98 5.73 6.62 7.21
C LEU A 98 4.58 6.75 8.20
N LEU A 99 4.03 5.63 8.71
CA LEU A 99 2.82 5.66 9.51
C LEU A 99 3.06 6.23 10.91
N GLY A 100 4.03 5.71 11.66
CA GLY A 100 4.30 6.15 13.02
C GLY A 100 4.67 7.65 13.13
N PRO A 101 5.66 8.16 12.37
CA PRO A 101 6.07 9.57 12.48
C PRO A 101 5.00 10.58 12.07
N ARG A 102 3.99 10.16 11.30
CA ARG A 102 2.92 11.02 10.75
C ARG A 102 1.54 10.59 11.25
N TYR A 103 1.50 9.80 12.32
CA TYR A 103 0.26 9.19 12.80
C TYR A 103 -0.81 10.23 13.12
N ASP A 104 -0.45 11.27 13.87
CA ASP A 104 -1.36 12.36 14.24
C ASP A 104 -1.85 13.14 13.02
N GLU A 105 -0.97 13.40 12.05
CA GLU A 105 -1.30 14.11 10.80
C GLU A 105 -2.33 13.30 9.99
N PHE A 106 -2.06 12.03 9.71
CA PHE A 106 -2.97 11.19 8.94
C PHE A 106 -4.29 10.93 9.66
N THR A 107 -4.26 10.79 10.99
CA THR A 107 -5.43 10.66 11.86
C THR A 107 -6.34 11.89 11.83
N GLN A 108 -5.81 13.08 11.60
CA GLN A 108 -6.63 14.29 11.47
C GLN A 108 -7.28 14.42 10.08
N LEU A 109 -6.73 13.76 9.07
CA LEU A 109 -7.25 13.79 7.70
C LEU A 109 -8.23 12.65 7.40
N LEU A 110 -8.25 11.59 8.23
CA LEU A 110 -9.08 10.37 8.12
C LEU A 110 -9.97 10.17 9.34
#